data_AF-A0A6A6I0K3-F1
#
_entry.id   AF-A0A6A6I0K3-F1
#
_cell.length_a   1.000
_cell.length_b   1.000
_cell.length_c   1.000
_cell.angle_alpha   90.00
_cell.angle_beta   90.00
_cell.angle_gamma   90.00
#
_symmetry.space_group_name_H-M   'P 1'
#
loop_
_entity.id
_entity.type
_entity.pdbx_description
1 polymer ?
#
loop_
_entity_poly.entity_id
_entity_poly.type
_entity_poly.pdbx_seq_one_letter_code
_entity_poly.pdbx_strand_id
1 'polypeptide(L)'
;DIIQTAFSLGIIPRFFHLLANTKKLIRSHGPHTTFQDTTIFARSPLPRSKKSKPPSCKLLATSLSAAQDSIRTSQPAGDAKKDLQVFKLLWDATIDVLEKVLDDGDLDHEAFGWGVFGLSSGYMPAPPSPSTYSLDTDPLFDIHKERLHAALLSLPSLGSPERGRASHAVSGAERVNQLAKARRQVHICASLLLQRMRCEGWNRVRWWHAVAVAERWVGHLGIAHVTMVDEEKE
;
A
#
# COMPACT_ATOMS: atom_id res chain seq x y z
N ASP A 1 24.52 4.84 -8.66
CA ASP A 1 23.34 5.58 -9.14
C ASP A 1 22.09 4.83 -8.64
N ILE A 2 21.13 5.50 -7.98
CA ILE A 2 19.96 4.86 -7.36
C ILE A 2 19.18 4.04 -8.39
N ILE A 3 18.99 4.61 -9.58
CA ILE A 3 18.18 4.02 -10.65
C ILE A 3 18.88 2.81 -11.26
N GLN A 4 20.16 2.93 -11.58
CA GLN A 4 20.95 1.83 -12.14
C GLN A 4 20.98 0.62 -11.21
N THR A 5 21.21 0.83 -9.91
CA THR A 5 21.17 -0.25 -8.91
C THR A 5 19.78 -0.86 -8.79
N ALA A 6 18.70 -0.07 -8.88
CA ALA A 6 17.35 -0.62 -8.82
C ALA A 6 17.08 -1.62 -9.95
N PHE A 7 17.57 -1.36 -11.16
CA PHE A 7 17.39 -2.24 -12.31
C PHE A 7 18.20 -3.54 -12.25
N SER A 8 19.30 -3.58 -11.48
CA SER A 8 20.08 -4.82 -11.29
C SER A 8 19.50 -5.74 -10.22
N LEU A 9 18.58 -5.25 -9.37
CA LEU A 9 18.00 -6.01 -8.27
C LEU A 9 16.73 -6.78 -8.70
N GLY A 10 16.49 -7.91 -8.04
CA GLY A 10 15.23 -8.66 -8.11
C GLY A 10 14.05 -7.87 -7.51
N ILE A 11 12.82 -8.37 -7.68
CA ILE A 11 11.57 -7.65 -7.33
C ILE A 11 11.55 -7.15 -5.88
N ILE A 12 11.82 -8.02 -4.90
CA ILE A 12 11.75 -7.68 -3.47
C ILE A 12 12.90 -6.76 -3.04
N PRO A 13 14.19 -7.05 -3.35
CA PRO A 13 15.28 -6.13 -3.03
C PRO A 13 15.14 -4.76 -3.71
N ARG A 14 14.67 -4.73 -4.97
CA ARG A 14 14.41 -3.49 -5.71
C ARG A 14 13.39 -2.61 -4.98
N PHE A 15 12.28 -3.20 -4.53
CA PHE A 15 11.26 -2.49 -3.76
C PHE A 15 11.86 -1.86 -2.49
N PHE A 16 12.59 -2.61 -1.68
CA PHE A 16 13.18 -2.08 -0.44
C PHE A 16 14.27 -1.04 -0.69
N HIS A 17 15.11 -1.23 -1.72
CA HIS A 17 16.12 -0.24 -2.13
C HIS A 17 15.46 1.08 -2.52
N LEU A 18 14.43 1.04 -3.37
CA LEU A 18 13.69 2.23 -3.78
C LEU A 18 12.93 2.87 -2.62
N LEU A 19 12.33 2.07 -1.73
CA LEU A 19 11.63 2.57 -0.55
C LEU A 19 12.59 3.28 0.41
N ALA A 20 13.76 2.70 0.66
CA ALA A 20 14.80 3.29 1.49
C ALA A 20 15.30 4.61 0.90
N ASN A 21 15.52 4.68 -0.41
CA ASN A 21 15.95 5.90 -1.08
C ASN A 21 14.86 6.98 -1.10
N THR A 22 13.59 6.62 -1.33
CA THR A 22 12.45 7.54 -1.21
C THR A 22 12.34 8.11 0.21
N LYS A 23 12.46 7.26 1.25
CA LYS A 23 12.51 7.69 2.66
C LYS A 23 13.69 8.66 2.91
N LYS A 24 14.87 8.42 2.31
CA LYS A 24 16.04 9.31 2.39
C LYS A 24 15.82 10.66 1.70
N LEU A 25 15.18 10.68 0.53
CA LEU A 25 14.85 11.92 -0.20
C LEU A 25 13.93 12.80 0.65
N ILE A 26 12.84 12.25 1.18
CA ILE A 26 11.89 12.97 2.04
C ILE A 26 12.54 13.44 3.34
N ARG A 27 13.44 12.63 3.91
CA ARG A 27 14.20 13.00 5.11
C ARG A 27 15.11 14.21 4.87
N SER A 28 15.73 14.27 3.69
CA SER A 28 16.72 15.30 3.33
C SER A 28 16.05 16.59 2.87
N HIS A 29 15.00 16.48 2.05
CA HIS A 29 14.36 17.63 1.42
C HIS A 29 13.05 18.06 2.10
N GLY A 30 12.57 17.31 3.10
CA GLY A 30 11.22 17.52 3.63
C GLY A 30 10.15 16.83 2.78
N PRO A 31 8.86 17.01 3.10
CA PRO A 31 7.79 16.46 2.28
C PRO A 31 7.82 17.07 0.88
N HIS A 32 7.66 16.22 -0.12
CA HIS A 32 7.37 16.69 -1.47
C HIS A 32 5.90 17.09 -1.57
N THR A 33 5.63 18.15 -2.32
CA THR A 33 4.29 18.70 -2.52
C THR A 33 4.12 19.11 -3.98
N THR A 34 2.98 19.70 -4.32
CA THR A 34 2.83 20.45 -5.57
C THR A 34 2.92 21.95 -5.31
N PHE A 35 3.24 22.76 -6.33
CA PHE A 35 2.98 24.21 -6.23
C PHE A 35 1.47 24.45 -6.14
N GLN A 36 1.09 25.50 -5.41
CA GLN A 36 -0.31 25.87 -5.19
C GLN A 36 -1.07 25.94 -6.52
N ASP A 37 -2.23 25.29 -6.57
CA ASP A 37 -3.12 25.22 -7.73
C ASP A 37 -2.47 24.64 -9.00
N THR A 38 -1.43 23.82 -8.85
CA THR A 38 -0.78 23.10 -9.95
C THR A 38 -0.56 21.62 -9.64
N THR A 39 -0.17 20.86 -10.67
CA THR A 39 0.33 19.48 -10.57
C THR A 39 1.86 19.41 -10.74
N ILE A 40 2.56 20.54 -10.56
CA ILE A 40 4.02 20.58 -10.68
C ILE A 40 4.61 20.10 -9.37
N PHE A 41 5.35 19.00 -9.43
CA PHE A 41 5.99 18.36 -8.29
C PHE A 41 7.17 19.19 -7.79
N ALA A 42 7.22 19.43 -6.49
CA ALA A 42 8.22 20.27 -5.85
C ALA A 42 8.78 19.64 -4.57
N ARG A 43 10.06 19.89 -4.32
CA ARG A 43 10.67 19.68 -3.00
C ARG A 43 10.17 20.74 -2.03
N SER A 44 10.24 20.46 -0.74
CA SER A 44 9.99 21.50 0.27
C SER A 44 10.97 22.68 0.07
N PRO A 45 10.52 23.93 0.21
CA PRO A 45 11.39 25.10 0.02
C PRO A 45 12.49 25.20 1.09
N LEU A 46 12.29 24.56 2.24
CA LEU A 46 13.24 24.51 3.35
C LEU A 46 13.77 23.07 3.51
N PRO A 47 15.00 22.78 3.03
CA PRO A 47 15.62 21.49 3.23
C PRO A 47 15.75 21.17 4.72
N ARG A 48 15.62 19.90 5.08
CA ARG A 48 15.81 19.46 6.45
C ARG A 48 17.28 19.18 6.72
N SER A 49 17.71 19.40 7.96
CA SER A 49 19.05 18.99 8.40
C SER A 49 19.29 17.50 8.15
N LYS A 50 20.51 17.12 7.76
CA LYS A 50 20.92 15.71 7.59
C LYS A 50 20.72 14.86 8.85
N LYS A 51 20.63 15.50 10.03
CA LYS A 51 20.34 14.84 11.32
C LYS A 51 18.84 14.77 11.66
N SER A 52 17.96 15.11 10.71
CA SER A 52 16.50 15.06 10.92
C SER A 52 16.03 13.65 11.28
N LYS A 53 14.95 13.54 12.06
CA LYS A 53 14.32 12.25 12.36
C LYS A 53 13.81 11.58 11.06
N PRO A 54 13.67 10.24 11.02
CA PRO A 54 13.00 9.57 9.92
C PRO A 54 11.62 10.19 9.61
N PRO A 55 11.18 10.21 8.35
CA PRO A 55 9.89 10.79 7.99
C PRO A 55 8.76 9.99 8.63
N SER A 56 7.76 10.69 9.16
CA SER A 56 6.54 10.05 9.66
C SER A 56 5.70 9.49 8.51
N CYS A 57 4.82 8.53 8.81
CA CYS A 57 3.88 7.97 7.82
C CYS A 57 3.07 9.06 7.11
N LYS A 58 2.68 10.12 7.83
CA LYS A 58 1.97 11.27 7.24
C LYS A 58 2.80 11.96 6.15
N LEU A 59 4.09 12.19 6.38
CA LEU A 59 4.96 12.83 5.39
C LEU A 59 5.22 11.94 4.18
N LEU A 60 5.36 10.63 4.40
CA LEU A 60 5.46 9.64 3.33
C LEU A 60 4.19 9.65 2.46
N ALA A 61 3.03 9.58 3.11
CA ALA A 61 1.74 9.63 2.44
C ALA A 61 1.56 10.92 1.63
N THR A 62 1.85 12.08 2.20
CA THR A 62 1.78 13.36 1.49
C THR A 62 2.67 13.39 0.26
N SER A 63 3.92 12.94 0.39
CA SER A 63 4.89 12.98 -0.72
C SER A 63 4.52 12.02 -1.84
N LEU A 64 4.05 10.81 -1.49
CA LEU A 64 3.60 9.80 -2.45
C LEU A 64 2.31 10.22 -3.15
N SER A 65 1.36 10.86 -2.46
CA SER A 65 0.17 11.43 -3.08
C SER A 65 0.53 12.54 -4.07
N ALA A 66 1.42 13.47 -3.68
CA ALA A 66 1.88 14.53 -4.58
C ALA A 66 2.57 13.95 -5.83
N ALA A 67 3.38 12.89 -5.67
CA ALA A 67 4.02 12.20 -6.78
C ALA A 67 2.99 11.53 -7.72
N GLN A 68 2.01 10.83 -7.15
CA GLN A 68 0.93 10.18 -7.90
C GLN A 68 0.11 11.19 -8.72
N ASP A 69 -0.21 12.34 -8.13
CA ASP A 69 -1.01 13.38 -8.79
C ASP A 69 -0.21 14.10 -9.90
N SER A 70 1.12 14.17 -9.75
CA SER A 70 2.02 14.89 -10.69
C SER A 70 2.58 14.03 -11.83
N ILE A 71 2.59 12.69 -11.68
CA ILE A 71 3.30 11.81 -12.63
C ILE A 71 2.72 11.84 -14.06
N ARG A 72 1.44 12.19 -14.20
CA ARG A 72 0.73 12.24 -15.48
C ARG A 72 0.88 13.58 -16.21
N THR A 73 1.53 14.57 -15.60
CA THR A 73 1.66 15.91 -16.16
C THR A 73 3.10 16.23 -16.52
N SER A 74 3.28 17.17 -17.46
CA SER A 74 4.60 17.61 -17.90
C SER A 74 5.34 18.32 -16.77
N GLN A 75 6.46 17.75 -16.33
CA GLN A 75 7.28 18.30 -15.26
C GLN A 75 8.48 19.08 -15.80
N PRO A 76 8.79 20.26 -15.23
CA PRO A 76 9.95 21.04 -15.60
C PRO A 76 11.24 20.26 -15.32
N ALA A 77 12.29 20.53 -16.10
CA ALA A 77 13.59 19.93 -15.86
C ALA A 77 14.14 20.37 -14.50
N GLY A 78 14.77 19.44 -13.78
CA GLY A 78 15.39 19.75 -12.51
C GLY A 78 15.36 18.57 -11.54
N ASP A 79 15.78 18.88 -10.32
CA ASP A 79 15.97 17.93 -9.25
C ASP A 79 14.67 17.29 -8.74
N ALA A 80 13.58 18.06 -8.67
CA ALA A 80 12.27 17.52 -8.28
C ALA A 80 11.77 16.49 -9.30
N LYS A 81 12.03 16.67 -10.60
CA LYS A 81 11.70 15.69 -11.64
C LYS A 81 12.49 14.39 -11.50
N LYS A 82 13.77 14.46 -11.10
CA LYS A 82 14.58 13.27 -10.79
C LYS A 82 14.03 12.52 -9.58
N ASP A 83 13.64 13.24 -8.53
CA ASP A 83 12.98 12.63 -7.36
C ASP A 83 11.68 11.95 -7.79
N LEU A 84 10.85 12.60 -8.59
CA LEU A 84 9.60 12.03 -9.09
C LEU A 84 9.83 10.72 -9.86
N GLN A 85 10.91 10.60 -10.63
CA GLN A 85 11.28 9.33 -11.28
C GLN A 85 11.56 8.23 -10.26
N VAL A 86 12.24 8.52 -9.15
CA VAL A 86 12.47 7.53 -8.08
C VAL A 86 11.15 7.12 -7.43
N PHE A 87 10.23 8.06 -7.20
CA PHE A 87 8.90 7.75 -6.66
C PHE A 87 8.08 6.88 -7.62
N LYS A 88 8.15 7.14 -8.93
CA LYS A 88 7.51 6.31 -9.96
C LYS A 88 8.10 4.90 -10.02
N LEU A 89 9.43 4.78 -9.97
CA LEU A 89 10.08 3.46 -9.92
C LEU A 89 9.67 2.68 -8.66
N LEU A 90 9.56 3.36 -7.51
CA LEU A 90 9.04 2.74 -6.29
C LEU A 90 7.61 2.24 -6.49
N TRP A 91 6.74 3.03 -7.11
CA TRP A 91 5.37 2.60 -7.42
C TRP A 91 5.36 1.36 -8.32
N ASP A 92 6.16 1.35 -9.38
CA ASP A 92 6.24 0.21 -10.31
C ASP A 92 6.71 -1.05 -9.58
N ALA A 93 7.78 -0.95 -8.79
CA ALA A 93 8.25 -2.04 -7.95
C ALA A 93 7.22 -2.48 -6.89
N THR A 94 6.39 -1.56 -6.40
CA THR A 94 5.30 -1.89 -5.46
C THR A 94 4.26 -2.77 -6.14
N ILE A 95 3.89 -2.46 -7.38
CA ILE A 95 2.95 -3.29 -8.15
C ILE A 95 3.55 -4.66 -8.41
N ASP A 96 4.81 -4.74 -8.84
CA ASP A 96 5.50 -6.01 -9.06
C ASP A 96 5.49 -6.89 -7.79
N VAL A 97 5.72 -6.30 -6.61
CA VAL A 97 5.66 -7.00 -5.32
C VAL A 97 4.25 -7.47 -4.99
N LEU A 98 3.24 -6.60 -5.15
CA LEU A 98 1.85 -6.97 -4.86
C LEU A 98 1.40 -8.13 -5.74
N GLU A 99 1.66 -8.05 -7.05
CA GLU A 99 1.31 -9.10 -8.00
C GLU A 99 2.04 -10.40 -7.68
N LYS A 100 3.36 -10.35 -7.43
CA LYS A 100 4.14 -11.53 -7.04
C LYS A 100 3.57 -12.22 -5.79
N VAL A 101 3.30 -11.46 -4.73
CA VAL A 101 2.76 -12.01 -3.48
C VAL A 101 1.38 -12.64 -3.67
N LEU A 102 0.55 -12.00 -4.51
CA LEU A 102 -0.80 -12.50 -4.81
C LEU A 102 -0.77 -13.76 -5.67
N ASP A 103 0.19 -13.87 -6.59
CA ASP A 103 0.36 -15.05 -7.46
C ASP A 103 0.98 -16.23 -6.70
N ASP A 104 1.92 -15.98 -5.78
CA ASP A 104 2.52 -17.01 -4.93
C ASP A 104 1.48 -17.64 -3.97
N GLY A 105 0.48 -16.85 -3.53
CA GLY A 105 -0.69 -17.36 -2.79
C GLY A 105 -0.44 -17.74 -1.32
N ASP A 106 0.71 -17.39 -0.77
CA ASP A 106 1.19 -17.85 0.55
C ASP A 106 0.63 -17.06 1.75
N LEU A 107 -0.24 -16.07 1.52
CA LEU A 107 -0.82 -15.28 2.60
C LEU A 107 -1.96 -16.03 3.30
N ASP A 108 -1.92 -16.05 4.63
CA ASP A 108 -3.08 -16.49 5.40
C ASP A 108 -4.29 -15.54 5.18
N HIS A 109 -5.48 -16.00 5.56
CA HIS A 109 -6.72 -15.24 5.33
C HIS A 109 -6.72 -13.88 6.06
N GLU A 110 -6.06 -13.79 7.21
CA GLU A 110 -6.04 -12.56 8.02
C GLU A 110 -5.09 -11.53 7.39
N ALA A 111 -3.87 -11.94 7.04
CA ALA A 111 -2.88 -11.10 6.37
C ALA A 111 -3.38 -10.64 4.99
N PHE A 112 -3.96 -11.55 4.21
CA PHE A 112 -4.59 -11.23 2.93
C PHE A 112 -5.72 -10.21 3.12
N GLY A 113 -6.67 -10.50 4.02
CA GLY A 113 -7.85 -9.66 4.20
C GLY A 113 -7.52 -8.26 4.74
N TRP A 114 -6.64 -8.13 5.74
CA TRP A 114 -6.20 -6.82 6.24
C TRP A 114 -5.41 -6.03 5.19
N GLY A 115 -4.62 -6.71 4.36
CA GLY A 115 -3.92 -6.08 3.25
C GLY A 115 -4.88 -5.51 2.21
N VAL A 116 -5.87 -6.30 1.77
CA VAL A 116 -6.91 -5.83 0.83
C VAL A 116 -7.75 -4.71 1.44
N PHE A 117 -8.09 -4.79 2.73
CA PHE A 117 -8.77 -3.69 3.41
C PHE A 117 -7.91 -2.41 3.43
N GLY A 118 -6.60 -2.54 3.66
CA GLY A 118 -5.62 -1.44 3.58
C GLY A 118 -5.56 -0.81 2.19
N LEU A 119 -5.54 -1.62 1.13
CA LEU A 119 -5.60 -1.15 -0.27
C LEU A 119 -6.91 -0.41 -0.56
N SER A 120 -8.06 -1.01 -0.18
CA SER A 120 -9.39 -0.42 -0.38
C SER A 120 -9.61 0.89 0.39
N SER A 121 -8.86 1.11 1.47
CA SER A 121 -8.87 2.36 2.23
C SER A 121 -8.20 3.51 1.47
N GLY A 122 -7.27 3.20 0.56
CA GLY A 122 -6.65 4.16 -0.34
C GLY A 122 -7.31 4.23 -1.72
N TYR A 123 -8.44 3.55 -1.94
CA TYR A 123 -9.11 3.53 -3.24
C TYR A 123 -9.79 4.88 -3.52
N MET A 124 -9.51 5.45 -4.69
CA MET A 124 -10.04 6.73 -5.14
C MET A 124 -11.30 6.50 -5.97
N PRO A 125 -12.43 7.18 -5.71
CA PRO A 125 -13.61 7.12 -6.56
C PRO A 125 -13.29 7.60 -7.99
N ALA A 126 -14.10 7.15 -8.95
CA ALA A 126 -13.87 7.54 -10.34
C ALA A 126 -14.17 9.04 -10.46
N PRO A 127 -13.42 9.78 -11.29
CA PRO A 127 -13.83 11.14 -11.59
C PRO A 127 -15.23 11.11 -12.21
N PRO A 128 -16.13 12.02 -11.83
CA PRO A 128 -17.48 12.05 -12.38
C PRO A 128 -17.41 12.16 -13.91
N SER A 129 -18.11 11.27 -14.61
CA SER A 129 -18.25 11.38 -16.05
C SER A 129 -18.99 12.67 -16.40
N PRO A 130 -18.59 13.42 -17.45
CA PRO A 130 -19.33 14.62 -17.87
C PRO A 130 -20.79 14.33 -18.27
N SER A 131 -21.15 13.07 -18.51
CA SER A 131 -22.52 12.63 -18.78
C SER A 131 -23.36 12.36 -17.52
N THR A 132 -22.76 12.41 -16.32
CA THR A 132 -23.40 11.95 -15.08
C THR A 132 -22.95 12.84 -13.93
N TYR A 133 -23.82 13.76 -13.49
CA TYR A 133 -23.58 14.71 -12.38
C TYR A 133 -23.49 14.05 -10.99
N SER A 134 -23.25 12.74 -10.93
CA SER A 134 -23.08 11.97 -9.71
C SER A 134 -21.59 11.75 -9.48
N LEU A 135 -21.09 12.01 -8.26
CA LEU A 135 -19.85 11.37 -7.81
C LEU A 135 -20.08 9.87 -7.98
N ASP A 136 -19.34 9.21 -8.87
CA ASP A 136 -19.40 7.75 -9.05
C ASP A 136 -18.76 7.07 -7.83
N THR A 137 -19.49 7.08 -6.70
CA THR A 137 -19.28 6.15 -5.61
C THR A 137 -19.79 4.80 -6.08
N ASP A 138 -18.93 3.79 -6.14
CA ASP A 138 -19.30 2.42 -6.48
C ASP A 138 -19.91 1.77 -5.22
N PRO A 139 -21.25 1.72 -5.07
CA PRO A 139 -21.87 1.30 -3.82
C PRO A 139 -21.55 -0.16 -3.50
N LEU A 140 -21.30 -0.99 -4.50
CA LEU A 140 -20.92 -2.38 -4.31
C LEU A 140 -19.51 -2.48 -3.73
N PHE A 141 -18.57 -1.63 -4.18
CA PHE A 141 -17.23 -1.57 -3.60
C PHE A 141 -17.28 -1.23 -2.11
N ASP A 142 -18.06 -0.22 -1.73
CA ASP A 142 -18.18 0.19 -0.33
C ASP A 142 -18.85 -0.89 0.53
N ILE A 143 -19.92 -1.53 0.04
CA ILE A 143 -20.56 -2.67 0.72
C ILE A 143 -19.56 -3.81 0.94
N HIS A 144 -18.75 -4.15 -0.06
CA HIS A 144 -17.75 -5.21 0.08
C HIS A 144 -16.64 -4.82 1.07
N LYS A 145 -16.22 -3.56 1.09
CA LYS A 145 -15.25 -3.03 2.05
C LYS A 145 -15.76 -3.08 3.48
N GLU A 146 -17.00 -2.67 3.72
CA GLU A 146 -17.64 -2.75 5.05
C GLU A 146 -17.78 -4.20 5.53
N ARG A 147 -18.25 -5.10 4.65
CA ARG A 147 -18.38 -6.52 4.95
C ARG A 147 -17.04 -7.19 5.24
N LEU A 148 -15.99 -6.82 4.49
CA LEU A 148 -14.63 -7.29 4.75
C LEU A 148 -14.17 -6.86 6.14
N HIS A 149 -14.34 -5.58 6.49
CA HIS A 149 -13.96 -5.07 7.80
C HIS A 149 -14.68 -5.78 8.95
N ALA A 150 -16.01 -5.97 8.83
CA ALA A 150 -16.79 -6.69 9.83
C ALA A 150 -16.35 -8.16 9.98
N ALA A 151 -16.02 -8.82 8.86
CA ALA A 151 -15.52 -10.18 8.88
C ALA A 151 -14.13 -10.30 9.52
N LEU A 152 -13.23 -9.35 9.22
CA LEU A 152 -11.89 -9.26 9.83
C LEU A 152 -11.96 -9.05 11.34
N LEU A 153 -12.84 -8.17 11.81
CA LEU A 153 -13.05 -7.93 13.24
C LEU A 153 -13.63 -9.15 13.98
N SER A 154 -14.18 -10.13 13.25
CA SER A 154 -14.69 -11.38 13.79
C SER A 154 -13.63 -12.49 13.88
N LEU A 155 -12.45 -12.29 13.28
CA LEU A 155 -11.31 -13.18 13.44
C LEU A 155 -10.61 -12.93 14.78
N PRO A 156 -10.02 -13.97 15.41
CA PRO A 156 -9.23 -13.82 16.61
C PRO A 156 -7.90 -13.18 16.24
N SER A 157 -7.75 -11.87 16.47
CA SER A 157 -6.51 -11.15 16.14
C SER A 157 -5.33 -11.67 16.96
N LEU A 158 -4.19 -11.88 16.29
CA LEU A 158 -2.91 -12.29 16.88
C LEU A 158 -2.28 -11.30 17.88
N GLY A 159 -2.85 -10.09 18.05
CA GLY A 159 -2.24 -9.00 18.82
C GLY A 159 -3.12 -8.34 19.89
N SER A 160 -4.29 -8.90 20.22
CA SER A 160 -5.12 -8.33 21.29
C SER A 160 -5.04 -9.19 22.55
N PRO A 161 -4.44 -8.71 23.66
CA PRO A 161 -4.43 -9.43 24.93
C PRO A 161 -5.82 -9.52 25.57
N GLU A 162 -6.83 -8.81 25.06
CA GLU A 162 -8.10 -8.60 25.79
C GLU A 162 -9.34 -8.55 24.88
N ARG A 163 -9.72 -9.68 24.30
CA ARG A 163 -11.16 -9.99 24.11
C ARG A 163 -11.63 -11.13 25.01
N GLY A 164 -10.92 -11.36 26.10
CA GLY A 164 -11.34 -12.22 27.19
C GLY A 164 -12.13 -11.44 28.22
N ARG A 165 -13.46 -11.26 28.00
CA ARG A 165 -14.44 -11.06 29.10
C ARG A 165 -15.92 -11.21 28.72
N ALA A 166 -16.25 -11.68 27.52
CA ALA A 166 -17.64 -11.96 27.12
C ALA A 166 -17.85 -13.27 26.35
N SER A 167 -16.93 -14.24 26.43
CA SER A 167 -17.03 -15.52 25.68
C SER A 167 -17.51 -16.71 26.53
N HIS A 168 -18.02 -16.49 27.74
CA HIS A 168 -18.62 -17.57 28.54
C HIS A 168 -20.07 -17.84 28.10
N ALA A 169 -20.26 -18.48 26.94
CA ALA A 169 -21.52 -19.17 26.57
C ALA A 169 -21.48 -19.88 25.20
N VAL A 170 -20.50 -19.63 24.33
CA VAL A 170 -20.52 -20.18 22.96
C VAL A 170 -19.88 -21.57 22.96
N SER A 171 -20.62 -22.58 22.49
CA SER A 171 -20.09 -23.94 22.37
C SER A 171 -18.92 -23.98 21.39
N GLY A 172 -18.00 -24.95 21.57
CA GLY A 172 -16.84 -25.10 20.68
C GLY A 172 -17.22 -25.23 19.20
N ALA A 173 -18.33 -25.90 18.90
CA ALA A 173 -18.85 -26.07 17.54
C ALA A 173 -19.36 -24.75 16.93
N GLU A 174 -20.09 -23.94 17.69
CA GLU A 174 -20.55 -22.62 17.23
C GLU A 174 -19.39 -21.67 16.97
N ARG A 175 -18.34 -21.71 17.81
CA ARG A 175 -17.12 -20.91 17.60
C ARG A 175 -16.42 -21.30 16.29
N VAL A 176 -16.27 -22.60 16.01
CA VAL A 176 -15.68 -23.08 14.74
C VAL A 176 -16.52 -22.63 13.54
N ASN A 177 -17.85 -22.74 13.62
CA ASN A 177 -18.76 -22.30 12.57
C ASN A 177 -18.65 -20.78 12.31
N GLN A 178 -18.56 -19.97 13.37
CA GLN A 178 -18.37 -18.52 13.26
C GLN A 178 -17.04 -18.17 12.58
N LEU A 179 -15.95 -18.84 12.97
CA LEU A 179 -14.63 -18.63 12.36
C LEU A 179 -14.60 -19.04 10.88
N ALA A 180 -15.20 -20.18 10.54
CA ALA A 180 -15.30 -20.63 9.15
C ALA A 180 -16.11 -19.64 8.30
N LYS A 181 -17.23 -19.13 8.84
CA LYS A 181 -18.04 -18.10 8.18
C LYS A 181 -17.26 -16.80 7.99
N ALA A 182 -16.53 -16.34 9.01
CA ALA A 182 -15.71 -15.14 8.94
C ALA A 182 -14.60 -15.27 7.88
N ARG A 183 -13.83 -16.36 7.89
CA ARG A 183 -12.78 -16.63 6.88
C ARG A 183 -13.34 -16.66 5.46
N ARG A 184 -14.50 -17.30 5.26
CA ARG A 184 -15.19 -17.31 3.96
C ARG A 184 -15.60 -15.91 3.53
N GLN A 185 -16.14 -15.09 4.43
CA GLN A 185 -16.52 -13.71 4.11
C GLN A 185 -15.30 -12.84 3.80
N VAL A 186 -14.19 -13.02 4.53
CA VAL A 186 -12.92 -12.36 4.23
C VAL A 186 -12.46 -12.73 2.82
N HIS A 187 -12.39 -14.02 2.49
CA HIS A 187 -11.98 -14.47 1.16
C HIS A 187 -12.87 -13.87 0.07
N ILE A 188 -14.20 -13.99 0.17
CA ILE A 188 -15.12 -13.47 -0.85
C ILE A 188 -14.99 -11.96 -1.02
N CYS A 189 -15.07 -11.18 0.06
CA CYS A 189 -15.08 -9.73 -0.04
C CYS A 189 -13.71 -9.18 -0.46
N ALA A 190 -12.62 -9.75 0.07
CA ALA A 190 -11.27 -9.36 -0.33
C ALA A 190 -11.01 -9.70 -1.82
N SER A 191 -11.40 -10.88 -2.30
CA SER A 191 -11.24 -11.24 -3.71
C SER A 191 -12.02 -10.30 -4.64
N LEU A 192 -13.26 -9.93 -4.30
CA LEU A 192 -14.06 -9.01 -5.11
C LEU A 192 -13.46 -7.60 -5.16
N LEU A 193 -13.01 -7.07 -4.03
CA LEU A 193 -12.33 -5.77 -3.97
C LEU A 193 -11.02 -5.79 -4.75
N LEU A 194 -10.22 -6.84 -4.57
CA LEU A 194 -8.94 -7.00 -5.23
C LEU A 194 -9.11 -7.10 -6.75
N GLN A 195 -10.05 -7.92 -7.21
CA GLN A 195 -10.37 -8.04 -8.63
C GLN A 195 -10.74 -6.68 -9.22
N ARG A 196 -11.57 -5.90 -8.53
CA ARG A 196 -11.94 -4.54 -8.97
C ARG A 196 -10.71 -3.63 -9.09
N MET A 197 -9.83 -3.61 -8.08
CA MET A 197 -8.62 -2.79 -8.10
C MET A 197 -7.62 -3.22 -9.20
N ARG A 198 -7.48 -4.53 -9.45
CA ARG A 198 -6.63 -5.09 -10.53
C ARG A 198 -7.19 -4.78 -11.92
N CYS A 199 -8.51 -4.90 -12.12
CA CYS A 199 -9.16 -4.57 -13.40
C CYS A 199 -8.94 -3.12 -13.83
N GLU A 200 -8.78 -2.20 -12.86
CA GLU A 200 -8.51 -0.78 -13.12
C GLU A 200 -7.00 -0.45 -13.15
N GLY A 201 -6.15 -1.48 -13.07
CA GLY A 201 -4.69 -1.40 -13.18
C GLY A 201 -4.02 -0.69 -12.00
N TRP A 202 -4.54 -0.85 -10.77
CA TRP A 202 -4.01 -0.24 -9.53
C TRP A 202 -3.96 1.29 -9.48
N ASN A 203 -4.22 1.97 -10.58
CA ASN A 203 -4.13 3.42 -10.74
C ASN A 203 -5.00 4.19 -9.75
N ARG A 204 -6.08 3.55 -9.29
CA ARG A 204 -7.03 4.12 -8.35
C ARG A 204 -6.70 3.83 -6.89
N VAL A 205 -5.62 3.11 -6.60
CA VAL A 205 -5.11 2.96 -5.23
C VAL A 205 -4.08 4.05 -4.93
N ARG A 206 -4.23 4.75 -3.81
CA ARG A 206 -3.25 5.72 -3.34
C ARG A 206 -1.91 5.05 -3.07
N TRP A 207 -0.82 5.59 -3.63
CA TRP A 207 0.50 4.95 -3.63
C TRP A 207 0.99 4.53 -2.24
N TRP A 208 0.78 5.37 -1.22
CA TRP A 208 1.16 5.03 0.15
C TRP A 208 0.48 3.77 0.70
N HIS A 209 -0.81 3.58 0.39
CA HIS A 209 -1.54 2.40 0.86
C HIS A 209 -0.97 1.12 0.25
N ALA A 210 -0.69 1.15 -1.06
CA ALA A 210 -0.05 0.03 -1.75
C ALA A 210 1.35 -0.26 -1.19
N VAL A 211 2.19 0.77 -1.02
CA VAL A 211 3.55 0.63 -0.47
C VAL A 211 3.51 0.03 0.94
N ALA A 212 2.63 0.52 1.81
CA ALA A 212 2.51 0.02 3.18
C ALA A 212 1.99 -1.42 3.23
N VAL A 213 1.09 -1.80 2.33
CA VAL A 213 0.58 -3.17 2.23
C VAL A 213 1.65 -4.10 1.67
N ALA A 214 2.38 -3.71 0.63
CA ALA A 214 3.50 -4.47 0.09
C ALA A 214 4.59 -4.71 1.15
N GLU A 215 5.02 -3.66 1.86
CA GLU A 215 6.00 -3.76 2.95
C GLU A 215 5.52 -4.74 4.04
N ARG A 216 4.23 -4.69 4.40
CA ARG A 216 3.65 -5.56 5.42
C ARG A 216 3.53 -7.02 4.96
N TRP A 217 3.05 -7.28 3.74
CA TRP A 217 2.92 -8.64 3.22
C TRP A 217 4.26 -9.32 3.05
N VAL A 218 5.25 -8.62 2.49
CA VAL A 218 6.62 -9.16 2.36
C VAL A 218 7.24 -9.42 3.73
N GLY A 219 7.01 -8.54 4.71
CA GLY A 219 7.44 -8.77 6.09
C GLY A 219 6.76 -9.97 6.74
N HIS A 220 5.46 -10.18 6.50
CA HIS A 220 4.71 -11.32 7.01
C HIS A 220 5.21 -12.66 6.47
N LEU A 221 5.59 -12.70 5.18
CA LEU A 221 6.13 -13.91 4.54
C LEU A 221 7.60 -14.18 4.90
N GLY A 222 8.26 -13.30 5.64
CA GLY A 222 9.69 -13.45 5.99
C GLY A 222 10.66 -13.30 4.81
N ILE A 223 10.16 -12.98 3.61
CA ILE A 223 10.95 -12.91 2.37
C ILE A 223 12.00 -11.80 2.43
N ALA A 224 11.72 -10.72 3.18
CA ALA A 224 12.66 -9.60 3.38
C ALA A 224 14.00 -10.02 4.02
N HIS A 225 14.04 -11.11 4.79
CA HIS A 225 15.26 -11.59 5.44
C HIS A 225 16.06 -12.58 4.59
N VAL A 226 15.40 -13.33 3.71
CA VAL A 226 16.05 -14.35 2.88
C VAL A 226 16.90 -13.69 1.79
N THR A 227 16.38 -12.64 1.14
CA THR A 227 17.07 -12.01 0.01
C THR A 227 18.33 -11.21 0.38
N MET A 228 18.49 -10.79 1.65
CA MET A 228 19.73 -10.10 2.08
C MET A 228 20.85 -11.07 2.50
N VAL A 229 20.52 -12.33 2.82
CA VAL A 229 21.52 -13.34 3.22
C VAL A 229 22.13 -14.04 2.01
N ASP A 230 21.38 -14.15 0.92
CA ASP A 230 21.86 -14.82 -0.30
C ASP A 230 22.78 -13.92 -1.15
N GLU A 231 22.62 -12.58 -1.09
CA GLU A 231 23.53 -11.63 -1.76
C GLU A 231 24.88 -11.43 -1.02
N GLU A 232 25.00 -11.86 0.25
CA GLU A 232 26.28 -11.84 0.99
C GLU A 232 27.11 -13.14 0.83
N LYS A 233 26.58 -14.13 0.09
CA LYS A 233 27.22 -15.45 -0.09
C LYS A 233 27.69 -15.75 -1.52
N GLU A 234 27.53 -14.81 -2.45
CA GLU A 234 28.16 -14.82 -3.79
C GLU A 234 29.23 -13.73 -3.91
#